data_AF-A0A7X3ZKE5-F1
#
_entry.id   AF-A0A7X3ZKE5-F1
#
_cell.length_a   1.000
_cell.length_b   1.000
_cell.length_c   1.000
_cell.angle_alpha   90.00
_cell.angle_beta   90.00
_cell.angle_gamma   90.00
#
_symmetry.space_group_name_H-M   'P 1'
#
loop_
_entity.id
_entity.type
_entity.pdbx_description
1 polymer ?
#
loop_
_entity_poly.entity_id
_entity_poly.type
_entity_poly.pdbx_seq_one_letter_code
_entity_poly.pdbx_strand_id
1 'polypeptide(L)'
;MRKYVIGIIIVSIVFVIGVVLWSYHDLTTFRKEISEQVIILNDPDNKSESVVGSNEHNIKPELQNDIDLPKQSLSDNDIEVSDEPLVIETSIKKIPASADTRVSPYGFGPYPELPDRWPQNYWDNIRSKEHELIGRVRIKLYQQGTWTEGIHLDDATGMVHPIYKDTVYVEWGTYTDIDGNVERYITSSLGHPDTMSILDSLRHPPKFLEGNTNEIPRGLGMIRERDLPSNIKFMTYDEGAIDPYEFLNLEKEK
;
A
#
# COMPACT_ATOMS: atom_id res chain seq x y z
N MET A 1 -60.52 13.31 5.77
CA MET A 1 -59.31 12.46 5.92
C MET A 1 -58.41 12.43 4.67
N ARG A 2 -58.89 12.02 3.48
CA ARG A 2 -58.05 11.92 2.26
C ARG A 2 -57.31 13.20 1.83
N LYS A 3 -57.88 14.39 2.04
CA LYS A 3 -57.26 15.68 1.69
C LYS A 3 -56.00 16.01 2.51
N TYR A 4 -55.94 15.54 3.77
CA TYR A 4 -54.78 15.78 4.65
C TYR A 4 -53.59 14.86 4.31
N VAL A 5 -53.87 13.63 3.88
CA VAL A 5 -52.84 12.66 3.47
C VAL A 5 -52.06 13.18 2.26
N ILE A 6 -52.75 13.76 1.27
CA ILE A 6 -52.10 14.34 0.08
C ILE A 6 -51.18 15.51 0.47
N GLY A 7 -51.62 16.36 1.42
CA GLY A 7 -50.80 17.47 1.91
C GLY A 7 -49.49 17.02 2.55
N ILE A 8 -49.53 15.96 3.38
CA ILE A 8 -48.33 15.41 4.04
C ILE A 8 -47.34 14.83 3.02
N ILE A 9 -47.83 14.15 1.98
CA ILE A 9 -46.97 13.60 0.92
C ILE A 9 -46.24 14.71 0.17
N ILE A 10 -46.93 15.79 -0.20
CA ILE A 10 -46.32 16.92 -0.92
C ILE A 10 -45.23 17.58 -0.06
N VAL A 11 -45.51 17.84 1.23
CA VAL A 11 -44.53 18.42 2.16
C VAL A 11 -43.30 17.51 2.31
N SER A 12 -43.51 16.20 2.39
CA SER A 12 -42.41 15.22 2.49
C SER A 12 -41.52 15.23 1.24
N ILE A 13 -42.10 15.32 0.04
CA ILE A 13 -41.33 15.40 -1.21
C ILE A 13 -40.51 16.69 -1.27
N VAL A 14 -41.10 17.84 -0.93
CA VAL A 14 -40.38 19.12 -0.92
C VAL A 14 -39.24 19.09 0.11
N PHE A 15 -39.45 18.48 1.27
CA PHE A 15 -38.42 18.33 2.30
C PHE A 15 -37.24 17.48 1.82
N VAL A 16 -37.49 16.32 1.19
CA VAL A 16 -36.42 15.46 0.63
C VAL A 16 -35.64 16.21 -0.45
N ILE A 17 -36.32 16.92 -1.36
CA ILE A 17 -35.64 17.74 -2.38
C ILE A 17 -34.77 18.82 -1.74
N GLY A 18 -35.26 19.48 -0.68
CA GLY A 18 -34.50 20.48 0.07
C GLY A 18 -33.22 19.91 0.70
N VAL A 19 -33.30 18.72 1.31
CA VAL A 19 -32.14 18.04 1.91
C VAL A 19 -31.12 17.65 0.83
N VAL A 20 -31.57 17.14 -0.31
CA VAL A 20 -30.67 16.77 -1.43
C VAL A 20 -29.98 18.02 -2.00
N LEU A 21 -30.71 19.11 -2.24
CA LEU A 21 -30.13 20.36 -2.74
C LEU A 21 -29.13 20.96 -1.75
N TRP A 22 -29.42 20.91 -0.45
CA TRP A 22 -28.51 21.38 0.58
C TRP A 22 -27.22 20.54 0.64
N SER A 23 -27.33 19.21 0.57
CA SER A 23 -26.17 18.31 0.50
C SER A 23 -25.31 18.56 -0.75
N TYR A 24 -25.94 18.79 -1.90
CA TYR A 24 -25.23 19.17 -3.13
C TYR A 24 -24.49 20.50 -2.98
N HIS A 25 -25.11 21.50 -2.37
CA HIS A 25 -24.47 22.79 -2.12
C HIS A 25 -23.24 22.63 -1.22
N ASP A 26 -23.36 21.88 -0.13
CA ASP A 26 -22.26 21.66 0.81
C ASP A 26 -21.07 20.93 0.16
N LEU A 27 -21.36 19.90 -0.65
CA LEU A 27 -20.35 19.20 -1.46
C LEU A 27 -19.62 20.13 -2.44
N THR A 28 -20.31 21.13 -3.00
CA THR A 28 -19.65 22.09 -3.92
C THR A 28 -18.72 23.04 -3.19
N THR A 29 -19.04 23.46 -1.96
CA THR A 29 -18.16 24.29 -1.13
C THR A 29 -16.88 23.53 -0.76
N PHE A 30 -17.03 22.28 -0.30
CA PHE A 30 -15.88 21.41 0.00
C PHE A 30 -14.96 21.20 -1.21
N ARG A 31 -15.53 21.00 -2.40
CA ARG A 31 -14.73 20.86 -3.64
C ARG A 31 -13.94 22.12 -3.97
N LYS A 32 -14.49 23.30 -3.70
CA LYS A 32 -13.79 24.57 -3.92
C LYS A 32 -12.61 24.72 -2.95
N GLU A 33 -12.84 24.48 -1.66
CA GLU A 33 -11.77 24.56 -0.65
C GLU A 33 -10.63 23.59 -0.93
N ILE A 34 -10.92 22.36 -1.35
CA ILE A 34 -9.90 21.37 -1.75
C ILE A 34 -9.16 21.86 -3.00
N SER A 35 -9.87 22.39 -4.01
CA SER A 35 -9.22 22.88 -5.22
C SER A 35 -8.31 24.08 -4.96
N GLU A 36 -8.68 24.98 -4.04
CA GLU A 36 -7.86 26.13 -3.66
C GLU A 36 -6.60 25.68 -2.89
N GLN A 37 -6.71 24.70 -1.98
CA GLN A 37 -5.54 24.14 -1.30
C GLN A 37 -4.58 23.41 -2.26
N VAL A 38 -5.11 22.69 -3.25
CA VAL A 38 -4.29 22.01 -4.27
C VAL A 38 -3.58 23.03 -5.17
N ILE A 39 -4.20 24.17 -5.48
CA ILE A 39 -3.55 25.24 -6.26
C ILE A 39 -2.39 25.87 -5.47
N ILE A 40 -2.55 26.08 -4.16
CA ILE A 40 -1.49 26.65 -3.31
C ILE A 40 -0.29 25.70 -3.18
N LEU A 41 -0.51 24.38 -3.16
CA LEU A 41 0.55 23.37 -3.09
C LEU A 41 1.30 23.18 -4.43
N ASN A 42 0.66 23.48 -5.55
CA ASN A 42 1.23 23.29 -6.89
C ASN A 42 1.70 24.58 -7.56
N ASP A 43 1.72 25.73 -6.87
CA ASP A 43 2.26 26.98 -7.40
C ASP A 43 3.80 26.97 -7.31
N PRO A 44 4.53 26.77 -8.42
CA PRO A 44 5.99 26.64 -8.42
C PRO A 44 6.71 27.94 -8.02
N ASP A 45 6.00 29.08 -8.03
CA ASP A 45 6.55 30.38 -7.68
C ASP A 45 6.42 30.70 -6.17
N ASN A 46 5.64 29.92 -5.40
CA ASN A 46 5.48 30.12 -3.95
C ASN A 46 6.50 29.34 -3.12
N LYS A 47 7.76 29.33 -3.59
CA LYS A 47 8.93 28.87 -2.83
C LYS A 47 9.55 30.05 -2.09
N SER A 48 8.79 30.71 -1.22
CA SER A 48 9.31 31.78 -0.38
C SER A 48 8.90 31.60 1.08
N GLU A 49 9.92 31.39 1.91
CA GLU A 49 9.94 31.60 3.36
C GLU A 49 8.87 30.87 4.20
N SER A 50 9.06 29.56 4.36
CA SER A 50 8.63 28.92 5.61
C SER A 50 9.49 29.47 6.74
N VAL A 51 8.90 30.41 7.49
CA VAL A 51 9.41 30.92 8.75
C VAL A 51 9.59 29.75 9.71
N VAL A 52 10.86 29.47 9.98
CA VAL A 52 11.36 28.67 11.09
C VAL A 52 10.85 29.28 12.40
N GLY A 53 9.69 28.79 12.87
CA GLY A 53 9.23 28.95 14.23
C GLY A 53 9.79 27.82 15.08
N SER A 54 11.03 27.95 15.51
CA SER A 54 11.66 27.10 16.52
C SER A 54 10.85 27.12 17.81
N ASN A 55 10.17 26.03 18.13
CA ASN A 55 9.95 25.60 19.50
C ASN A 55 10.81 24.36 19.73
N GLU A 56 12.06 24.63 20.10
CA GLU A 56 13.03 23.68 20.63
C GLU A 56 12.49 23.13 21.96
N HIS A 57 11.79 21.99 21.93
CA HIS A 57 11.62 21.16 23.12
C HIS A 57 12.73 20.12 23.12
N ASN A 58 13.77 20.45 23.86
CA ASN A 58 14.98 19.67 24.05
C ASN A 58 14.65 18.43 24.92
N ILE A 59 14.22 17.35 24.29
CA ILE A 59 14.17 16.02 24.92
C ILE A 59 15.42 15.26 24.49
N LYS A 60 16.42 15.32 25.36
CA LYS A 60 17.61 14.48 25.36
C LYS A 60 17.18 13.01 25.58
N PRO A 61 17.39 12.10 24.62
CA PRO A 61 17.24 10.67 24.89
C PRO A 61 18.52 10.19 25.57
N GLU A 62 18.42 9.96 26.88
CA GLU A 62 19.40 9.19 27.64
C GLU A 62 19.19 7.71 27.29
N LEU A 63 19.93 7.25 26.28
CA LEU A 63 20.00 5.85 25.91
C LEU A 63 20.95 5.15 26.89
N GLN A 64 20.38 4.54 27.93
CA GLN A 64 21.10 3.62 28.77
C GLN A 64 20.17 2.44 29.10
N ASN A 65 20.42 1.32 28.41
CA ASN A 65 20.09 -0.01 28.89
C ASN A 65 21.01 -0.99 28.15
N ASP A 66 22.10 -1.33 28.84
CA ASP A 66 22.87 -2.55 28.62
C ASP A 66 21.91 -3.75 28.74
N ILE A 67 21.66 -4.41 27.61
CA ILE A 67 21.10 -5.76 27.60
C ILE A 67 22.26 -6.70 27.29
N ASP A 68 22.79 -7.31 28.36
CA ASP A 68 23.69 -8.46 28.29
C ASP A 68 22.99 -9.59 27.52
N LEU A 69 23.42 -9.83 26.28
CA LEU A 69 23.07 -11.03 25.54
C LEU A 69 23.90 -12.21 26.08
N PRO A 70 23.27 -13.37 26.35
CA PRO A 70 24.01 -14.56 26.76
C PRO A 70 24.88 -15.06 25.59
N LYS A 71 26.18 -15.17 25.82
CA LYS A 71 27.12 -15.93 25.00
C LYS A 71 26.63 -17.38 24.90
N GLN A 72 25.92 -17.71 23.83
CA GLN A 72 25.75 -19.09 23.39
C GLN A 72 27.09 -19.55 22.80
N SER A 73 27.76 -20.46 23.51
CA SER A 73 28.89 -21.21 22.97
C SER A 73 28.38 -22.11 21.84
N LEU A 74 28.68 -21.71 20.61
CA LEU A 74 28.57 -22.58 19.45
C LEU A 74 29.57 -23.73 19.64
N SER A 75 29.01 -24.94 19.78
CA SER A 75 29.73 -26.20 19.68
C SER A 75 30.21 -26.33 18.24
N ASP A 76 31.53 -26.40 18.06
CA ASP A 76 32.17 -26.84 16.84
C ASP A 76 31.65 -28.25 16.50
N ASN A 77 30.77 -28.31 15.51
CA ASN A 77 30.55 -29.53 14.73
C ASN A 77 31.22 -29.27 13.39
N ASP A 78 32.36 -29.94 13.20
CA ASP A 78 33.07 -30.06 11.93
C ASP A 78 32.11 -30.56 10.84
N ILE A 79 31.55 -29.63 10.08
CA ILE A 79 30.90 -29.93 8.80
C ILE A 79 32.01 -29.86 7.76
N GLU A 80 32.44 -31.05 7.35
CA GLU A 80 33.32 -31.28 6.21
C GLU A 80 32.68 -30.67 4.95
N VAL A 81 33.10 -29.44 4.62
CA VAL A 81 32.73 -28.74 3.40
C VAL A 81 33.44 -29.42 2.24
N SER A 82 32.73 -30.30 1.55
CA SER A 82 33.15 -30.85 0.27
C SER A 82 33.11 -29.74 -0.78
N ASP A 83 34.29 -29.25 -1.16
CA ASP A 83 34.55 -28.31 -2.27
C ASP A 83 34.25 -28.97 -3.63
N GLU A 84 32.98 -29.30 -3.90
CA GLU A 84 32.53 -29.55 -5.27
C GLU A 84 31.98 -28.25 -5.88
N PRO A 85 32.61 -27.68 -6.93
CA PRO A 85 32.09 -26.52 -7.60
C PRO A 85 30.76 -26.87 -8.27
N LEU A 86 29.67 -26.31 -7.75
CA LEU A 86 28.33 -26.45 -8.30
C LEU A 86 28.27 -25.67 -9.63
N VAL A 87 28.65 -26.35 -10.72
CA VAL A 87 28.52 -25.84 -12.09
C VAL A 87 27.02 -25.83 -12.43
N ILE A 88 26.34 -24.74 -12.08
CA ILE A 88 25.02 -24.46 -12.61
C ILE A 88 25.24 -24.11 -14.09
N GLU A 89 25.18 -25.13 -14.96
CA GLU A 89 25.02 -24.93 -16.40
C GLU A 89 23.63 -24.33 -16.63
N THR A 90 23.50 -23.02 -16.42
CA THR A 90 22.39 -22.23 -16.93
C THR A 90 22.51 -22.31 -18.44
N SER A 91 21.80 -23.27 -19.04
CA SER A 91 21.71 -23.43 -20.48
C SER A 91 20.98 -22.21 -21.03
N ILE A 92 21.72 -21.14 -21.28
CA ILE A 92 21.25 -19.93 -21.96
C ILE A 92 20.96 -20.37 -23.39
N LYS A 93 19.73 -20.83 -23.61
CA LYS A 93 19.18 -21.15 -24.91
C LYS A 93 19.28 -19.88 -25.75
N LYS A 94 20.29 -19.84 -26.63
CA LYS A 94 20.55 -18.71 -27.52
C LYS A 94 19.41 -18.62 -28.53
N ILE A 95 18.41 -17.80 -28.23
CA ILE A 95 17.26 -17.53 -29.08
C ILE A 95 17.78 -16.84 -30.37
N PRO A 96 17.35 -17.27 -31.56
CA PRO A 96 17.82 -16.70 -32.81
C PRO A 96 17.51 -15.20 -32.88
N ALA A 97 18.55 -14.40 -33.12
CA ALA A 97 18.45 -12.97 -33.31
C ALA A 97 17.65 -12.62 -34.57
N SER A 98 16.94 -11.49 -34.52
CA SER A 98 16.27 -10.76 -35.61
C SER A 98 14.75 -10.97 -35.80
N ALA A 99 13.98 -10.85 -34.73
CA ALA A 99 12.76 -10.06 -34.79
C ALA A 99 13.10 -8.65 -34.26
N ASP A 100 12.65 -7.60 -34.95
CA ASP A 100 12.89 -6.20 -34.62
C ASP A 100 12.74 -5.96 -33.10
N THR A 101 13.84 -5.65 -32.40
CA THR A 101 13.82 -5.49 -30.95
C THR A 101 13.00 -4.27 -30.61
N ARG A 102 11.77 -4.49 -30.15
CA ARG A 102 10.88 -3.40 -29.76
C ARG A 102 11.45 -2.64 -28.56
N VAL A 103 11.54 -1.32 -28.69
CA VAL A 103 12.02 -0.41 -27.65
C VAL A 103 10.85 0.32 -27.01
N SER A 104 10.96 0.58 -25.70
CA SER A 104 10.00 1.39 -24.96
C SER A 104 9.88 2.81 -25.53
N PRO A 105 8.66 3.37 -25.68
CA PRO A 105 8.47 4.76 -26.03
C PRO A 105 8.80 5.71 -24.87
N TYR A 106 9.00 5.20 -23.65
CA TYR A 106 9.28 5.99 -22.43
C TYR A 106 10.76 6.02 -22.04
N GLY A 107 11.66 5.58 -22.93
CA GLY A 107 13.10 5.65 -22.69
C GLY A 107 13.69 4.54 -21.82
N PHE A 108 12.90 3.54 -21.39
CA PHE A 108 13.39 2.42 -20.57
C PHE A 108 14.18 1.34 -21.34
N GLY A 109 14.51 1.60 -22.60
CA GLY A 109 15.22 0.65 -23.46
C GLY A 109 14.34 -0.50 -23.98
N PRO A 110 14.94 -1.59 -24.49
CA PRO A 110 14.22 -2.76 -24.99
C PRO A 110 13.25 -3.34 -23.97
N TYR A 111 12.13 -3.86 -24.44
CA TYR A 111 11.21 -4.61 -23.59
C TYR A 111 11.84 -5.94 -23.14
N PRO A 112 11.68 -6.35 -21.86
CA PRO A 112 12.15 -7.66 -21.44
C PRO A 112 11.29 -8.77 -22.05
N GLU A 113 11.86 -9.96 -22.13
CA GLU A 113 11.17 -11.16 -22.63
C GLU A 113 9.97 -11.50 -21.73
N LEU A 114 8.82 -11.77 -22.35
CA LEU A 114 7.59 -12.13 -21.65
C LEU A 114 7.65 -13.60 -21.22
N PRO A 115 7.20 -13.94 -19.99
CA PRO A 115 7.04 -15.33 -19.60
C PRO A 115 6.04 -16.09 -20.49
N ASP A 116 6.21 -17.41 -20.64
CA ASP A 116 5.42 -18.25 -21.56
C ASP A 116 3.89 -18.15 -21.38
N ARG A 117 3.42 -17.82 -20.18
CA ARG A 117 1.97 -17.72 -19.86
C ARG A 117 1.39 -16.33 -20.06
N TRP A 118 2.19 -15.35 -20.46
CA TRP A 118 1.74 -13.98 -20.61
C TRP A 118 1.18 -13.73 -22.02
N PRO A 119 0.21 -12.81 -22.18
CA PRO A 119 -0.27 -12.41 -23.50
C PRO A 119 0.89 -11.87 -24.34
N GLN A 120 1.09 -12.40 -25.54
CA GLN A 120 2.20 -11.98 -26.42
C GLN A 120 2.11 -10.50 -26.84
N ASN A 121 0.90 -9.93 -26.80
CA ASN A 121 0.63 -8.51 -27.02
C ASN A 121 0.62 -7.68 -25.72
N TYR A 122 1.20 -8.16 -24.61
CA TYR A 122 1.18 -7.45 -23.33
C TYR A 122 1.71 -6.00 -23.47
N TRP A 123 2.85 -5.83 -24.14
CA TRP A 123 3.49 -4.54 -24.36
C TRP A 123 2.67 -3.59 -25.27
N ASP A 124 1.77 -4.11 -26.10
CA ASP A 124 0.87 -3.29 -26.94
C ASP A 124 -0.22 -2.57 -26.14
N ASN A 125 -0.53 -3.07 -24.94
CA ASN A 125 -1.63 -2.58 -24.12
C ASN A 125 -1.17 -1.59 -23.04
N ILE A 126 0.12 -1.25 -23.00
CA ILE A 126 0.68 -0.30 -22.05
C ILE A 126 0.32 1.12 -22.47
N ARG A 127 -0.24 1.89 -21.52
CA ARG A 127 -0.80 3.22 -21.76
C ARG A 127 -0.02 4.35 -21.10
N SER A 128 0.82 4.04 -20.11
CA SER A 128 1.58 5.04 -19.37
C SER A 128 2.96 4.49 -18.97
N LYS A 129 3.84 5.42 -18.59
CA LYS A 129 5.20 5.14 -18.10
C LYS A 129 5.16 4.27 -16.84
N GLU A 130 4.24 4.56 -15.95
CA GLU A 130 3.99 3.86 -14.69
C GLU A 130 3.55 2.41 -14.93
N HIS A 131 2.63 2.21 -15.88
CA HIS A 131 2.17 0.87 -16.24
C HIS A 131 3.31 0.03 -16.85
N GLU A 132 4.22 0.66 -17.60
CA GLU A 132 5.43 -0.02 -18.07
C GLU A 132 6.37 -0.43 -16.93
N LEU A 133 6.64 0.48 -15.98
CA LEU A 133 7.49 0.21 -14.82
C LEU A 133 6.95 -0.97 -14.01
N ILE A 134 5.65 -0.97 -13.70
CA ILE A 134 4.98 -2.08 -13.00
C ILE A 134 5.20 -3.40 -13.76
N GLY A 135 4.97 -3.40 -15.08
CA GLY A 135 5.15 -4.58 -15.92
C GLY A 135 6.59 -5.10 -15.91
N ARG A 136 7.58 -4.21 -16.01
CA ARG A 136 9.01 -4.56 -15.94
C ARG A 136 9.39 -5.12 -14.57
N VAL A 137 8.95 -4.50 -13.47
CA VAL A 137 9.20 -5.02 -12.10
C VAL A 137 8.62 -6.42 -11.96
N ARG A 138 7.38 -6.64 -12.42
CA ARG A 138 6.73 -7.95 -12.35
C ARG A 138 7.49 -9.03 -13.11
N ILE A 139 7.96 -8.72 -14.31
CA ILE A 139 8.73 -9.67 -15.13
C ILE A 139 10.09 -9.96 -14.49
N LYS A 140 10.77 -8.95 -13.94
CA LYS A 140 12.05 -9.15 -13.25
C LYS A 140 11.88 -10.01 -11.98
N LEU A 141 10.83 -9.78 -11.19
CA LEU A 141 10.48 -10.63 -10.05
C LEU A 141 10.21 -12.08 -10.48
N TYR A 142 9.48 -12.27 -11.59
CA TYR A 142 9.24 -13.59 -12.15
C TYR A 142 10.54 -14.30 -12.57
N GLN A 143 11.45 -13.59 -13.24
CA GLN A 143 12.76 -14.12 -13.64
C GLN A 143 13.64 -14.50 -12.43
N GLN A 144 13.43 -13.84 -11.28
CA GLN A 144 14.06 -14.19 -10.01
C GLN A 144 13.36 -15.35 -9.27
N GLY A 145 12.36 -15.99 -9.89
CA GLY A 145 11.61 -17.10 -9.31
C GLY A 145 10.50 -16.68 -8.34
N THR A 146 10.20 -15.39 -8.25
CA THR A 146 9.16 -14.88 -7.36
C THR A 146 7.87 -14.61 -8.12
N TRP A 147 6.82 -15.38 -7.82
CA TRP A 147 5.50 -15.18 -8.42
C TRP A 147 4.69 -14.14 -7.65
N THR A 148 4.02 -13.24 -8.39
CA THR A 148 3.11 -12.23 -7.83
C THR A 148 1.79 -12.24 -8.59
N GLU A 149 0.67 -12.17 -7.87
CA GLU A 149 -0.66 -12.14 -8.49
C GLU A 149 -0.99 -10.77 -9.08
N GLY A 150 -0.44 -9.73 -8.47
CA GLY A 150 -0.59 -8.35 -8.92
C GLY A 150 0.52 -7.50 -8.36
N ILE A 151 0.49 -6.24 -8.73
CA ILE A 151 1.40 -5.22 -8.24
C ILE A 151 0.59 -3.94 -8.08
N HIS A 152 0.76 -3.27 -6.95
CA HIS A 152 0.24 -1.93 -6.72
C HIS A 152 1.38 -0.91 -6.87
N LEU A 153 1.09 0.23 -7.47
CA LEU A 153 1.98 1.39 -7.47
C LEU A 153 1.35 2.45 -6.58
N ASP A 154 2.11 2.94 -5.62
CA ASP A 154 1.71 4.10 -4.84
C ASP A 154 1.96 5.36 -5.66
N ASP A 155 0.88 6.05 -6.05
CA ASP A 155 0.94 7.26 -6.87
C ASP A 155 1.66 8.43 -6.17
N ALA A 156 1.70 8.45 -4.82
CA ALA A 156 2.33 9.51 -4.06
C ALA A 156 3.85 9.34 -3.96
N THR A 157 4.31 8.11 -3.73
CA THR A 157 5.74 7.81 -3.52
C THR A 157 6.43 7.29 -4.79
N GLY A 158 5.66 6.78 -5.75
CA GLY A 158 6.18 6.06 -6.92
C GLY A 158 6.71 4.66 -6.59
N MET A 159 6.46 4.17 -5.37
CA MET A 159 6.93 2.87 -4.92
C MET A 159 6.02 1.74 -5.40
N VAL A 160 6.63 0.61 -5.70
CA VAL A 160 5.94 -0.58 -6.17
C VAL A 160 5.79 -1.58 -5.02
N HIS A 161 4.57 -2.06 -4.81
CA HIS A 161 4.23 -3.06 -3.78
C HIS A 161 3.71 -4.33 -4.46
N PRO A 162 4.55 -5.37 -4.61
CA PRO A 162 4.13 -6.62 -5.24
C PRO A 162 3.22 -7.44 -4.34
N ILE A 163 2.13 -7.97 -4.89
CA ILE A 163 1.14 -8.73 -4.12
C ILE A 163 1.57 -10.20 -4.06
N TYR A 164 2.24 -10.56 -2.96
CA TYR A 164 2.63 -11.93 -2.65
C TYR A 164 1.51 -12.69 -1.93
N LYS A 165 1.49 -14.00 -2.11
CA LYS A 165 0.63 -14.88 -1.32
C LYS A 165 1.05 -14.85 0.16
N ASP A 166 0.08 -14.92 1.06
CA ASP A 166 0.29 -14.96 2.51
C ASP A 166 1.07 -13.77 3.07
N THR A 167 1.11 -12.64 2.34
CA THR A 167 1.73 -11.39 2.76
C THR A 167 0.70 -10.26 2.70
N VAL A 168 0.65 -9.43 3.74
CA VAL A 168 -0.18 -8.24 3.81
C VAL A 168 0.67 -7.03 4.18
N TYR A 169 0.63 -6.03 3.32
CA TYR A 169 1.13 -4.69 3.59
C TYR A 169 0.11 -3.98 4.47
N VAL A 170 0.54 -3.45 5.61
CA VAL A 170 -0.35 -2.80 6.57
C VAL A 170 0.17 -1.43 6.96
N GLU A 171 -0.77 -0.52 7.15
CA GLU A 171 -0.56 0.71 7.89
C GLU A 171 -1.11 0.51 9.30
N TRP A 172 -0.34 0.93 10.30
CA TRP A 172 -0.66 0.72 11.71
C TRP A 172 -1.14 2.01 12.35
N GLY A 173 -2.33 1.96 12.93
CA GLY A 173 -2.80 2.94 13.91
C GLY A 173 -2.50 2.49 15.33
N THR A 174 -2.56 3.42 16.28
CA THR A 174 -2.53 3.14 17.71
C THR A 174 -3.75 3.73 18.39
N TYR A 175 -4.22 3.09 19.45
CA TYR A 175 -5.22 3.64 20.35
C TYR A 175 -4.93 3.24 21.79
N THR A 176 -5.40 4.04 22.74
CA THR A 176 -5.32 3.72 24.16
C THR A 176 -6.64 3.11 24.61
N ASP A 177 -6.59 1.93 25.22
CA ASP A 177 -7.76 1.27 25.77
C ASP A 177 -8.24 1.91 27.09
N ILE A 178 -9.31 1.37 27.67
CA ILE A 178 -9.88 1.86 28.94
C ILE A 178 -8.97 1.66 30.15
N ASP A 179 -8.02 0.73 30.05
CA ASP A 179 -7.07 0.39 31.10
C ASP A 179 -5.75 1.18 30.94
N GLY A 180 -5.65 2.02 29.91
CA GLY A 180 -4.48 2.84 29.60
C GLY A 180 -3.43 2.13 28.75
N ASN A 181 -3.68 0.91 28.26
CA ASN A 181 -2.75 0.19 27.39
C ASN A 181 -2.84 0.73 25.96
N VAL A 182 -1.69 0.91 25.31
CA VAL A 182 -1.62 1.27 23.90
C VAL A 182 -1.68 -0.02 23.07
N GLU A 183 -2.70 -0.15 22.22
CA GLU A 183 -2.84 -1.25 21.26
C GLU A 183 -2.70 -0.75 19.82
N ARG A 184 -2.14 -1.59 18.95
CA ARG A 184 -2.05 -1.34 17.51
C ARG A 184 -3.17 -2.01 16.74
N TYR A 185 -3.60 -1.36 15.67
CA TYR A 185 -4.63 -1.88 14.77
C TYR A 185 -4.32 -1.51 13.33
N ILE A 186 -4.89 -2.27 12.40
CA ILE A 186 -4.72 -2.02 10.96
C ILE A 186 -5.65 -0.87 10.54
N THR A 187 -5.06 0.22 10.03
CA THR A 187 -5.80 1.36 9.43
C THR A 187 -6.00 1.19 7.94
N SER A 188 -5.00 0.62 7.25
CA SER A 188 -5.02 0.32 5.82
C SER A 188 -4.31 -1.00 5.57
N SER A 189 -4.70 -1.71 4.51
CA SER A 189 -4.13 -3.00 4.16
C SER A 189 -4.21 -3.29 2.67
N LEU A 190 -3.14 -3.87 2.13
CA LEU A 190 -3.05 -4.38 0.76
C LEU A 190 -2.46 -5.79 0.81
N GLY A 191 -3.06 -6.73 0.07
CA GLY A 191 -2.58 -8.11 0.05
C GLY A 191 -3.28 -8.97 -0.98
N HIS A 192 -2.90 -10.24 -1.03
CA HIS A 192 -3.52 -11.22 -1.91
C HIS A 192 -5.02 -11.39 -1.58
N PRO A 193 -5.93 -11.53 -2.56
CA PRO A 193 -7.37 -11.63 -2.31
C PRO A 193 -7.76 -12.70 -1.28
N ASP A 194 -7.20 -13.91 -1.37
CA ASP A 194 -7.47 -14.98 -0.39
C ASP A 194 -7.03 -14.60 1.03
N THR A 195 -5.84 -13.99 1.17
CA THR A 195 -5.29 -13.52 2.44
C THR A 195 -6.13 -12.36 3.00
N MET A 196 -6.58 -11.46 2.13
CA MET A 196 -7.49 -10.37 2.49
C MET A 196 -8.87 -10.89 2.93
N SER A 197 -9.38 -11.95 2.32
CA SER A 197 -10.62 -12.59 2.76
C SER A 197 -10.51 -13.19 4.17
N ILE A 198 -9.35 -13.73 4.54
CA ILE A 198 -9.08 -14.18 5.92
C ILE A 198 -9.09 -12.98 6.85
N LEU A 199 -8.40 -11.90 6.47
CA LEU A 199 -8.32 -10.68 7.27
C LEU A 199 -9.70 -10.03 7.48
N ASP A 200 -10.52 -9.96 6.44
CA ASP A 200 -11.90 -9.46 6.51
C ASP A 200 -12.78 -10.31 7.44
N SER A 201 -12.53 -11.63 7.55
CA SER A 201 -13.26 -12.48 8.49
C SER A 201 -12.96 -12.19 9.97
N LEU A 202 -11.82 -11.53 10.25
CA LEU A 202 -11.44 -11.07 11.59
C LEU A 202 -12.07 -9.72 11.94
N ARG A 203 -12.68 -9.03 10.96
CA ARG A 203 -13.42 -7.80 11.21
C ARG A 203 -14.67 -8.18 12.00
N HIS A 204 -14.61 -7.92 13.30
CA HIS A 204 -15.76 -8.03 14.16
C HIS A 204 -16.86 -7.11 13.59
N PRO A 205 -18.09 -7.62 13.37
CA PRO A 205 -19.18 -6.75 12.96
C PRO A 205 -19.28 -5.64 14.01
N PRO A 206 -19.58 -4.39 13.61
CA PRO A 206 -19.87 -3.35 14.57
C PRO A 206 -21.04 -3.84 15.40
N LYS A 207 -20.76 -4.32 16.62
CA LYS A 207 -21.81 -4.45 17.61
C LYS A 207 -22.21 -3.01 17.86
N PHE A 208 -23.29 -2.59 17.21
CA PHE A 208 -24.00 -1.39 17.62
C PHE A 208 -24.31 -1.62 19.09
N LEU A 209 -23.47 -1.03 19.95
CA LEU A 209 -23.67 -1.06 21.37
C LEU A 209 -24.95 -0.25 21.58
N GLU A 210 -26.07 -0.97 21.68
CA GLU A 210 -27.33 -0.47 22.23
C GLU A 210 -27.05 -0.07 23.69
N GLY A 211 -26.44 1.10 23.90
CA GLY A 211 -26.02 1.49 25.24
C GLY A 211 -24.91 2.52 25.25
N ASN A 212 -25.33 3.78 25.07
CA ASN A 212 -24.78 4.97 25.71
C ASN A 212 -23.39 4.82 26.37
N THR A 213 -22.31 4.98 25.60
CA THR A 213 -20.97 5.16 26.16
C THR A 213 -20.16 6.11 25.28
N ASN A 214 -19.44 7.04 25.92
CA ASN A 214 -18.38 7.86 25.32
C ASN A 214 -17.14 7.02 24.92
N GLU A 215 -17.35 5.75 24.58
CA GLU A 215 -16.31 4.84 24.13
C GLU A 215 -15.99 5.16 22.67
N ILE A 216 -14.70 5.23 22.35
CA ILE A 216 -14.14 5.32 20.99
C ILE A 216 -15.05 4.49 20.07
N PRO A 217 -15.57 5.02 18.95
CA PRO A 217 -16.56 4.32 18.15
C PRO A 217 -15.99 2.95 17.73
N ARG A 218 -16.36 1.90 18.49
CA ARG A 218 -16.08 0.48 18.22
C ARG A 218 -16.89 -0.02 17.02
N GLY A 219 -17.24 0.89 16.10
CA GLY A 219 -18.13 0.73 14.97
C GLY A 219 -17.41 0.58 13.63
N LEU A 220 -16.09 0.75 13.58
CA LEU A 220 -15.28 0.31 12.46
C LEU A 220 -14.63 -0.99 12.90
N GLY A 221 -14.84 -2.09 12.16
CA GLY A 221 -14.29 -3.41 12.48
C GLY A 221 -12.76 -3.42 12.42
N MET A 222 -12.12 -2.84 13.44
CA MET A 222 -10.68 -2.74 13.58
C MET A 222 -10.13 -4.13 13.85
N ILE A 223 -9.06 -4.47 13.13
CA ILE A 223 -8.32 -5.71 13.33
C ILE A 223 -7.09 -5.34 14.16
N ARG A 224 -7.03 -5.88 15.37
CA ARG A 224 -5.93 -5.60 16.30
C ARG A 224 -4.75 -6.49 15.97
N GLU A 225 -3.55 -6.01 16.27
CA GLU A 225 -2.32 -6.79 16.06
C GLU A 225 -2.36 -8.17 16.73
N ARG A 226 -2.95 -8.25 17.94
CA ARG A 226 -3.09 -9.50 18.70
C ARG A 226 -4.07 -10.52 18.11
N ASP A 227 -4.96 -10.09 17.22
CA ASP A 227 -5.96 -10.95 16.58
C ASP A 227 -5.43 -11.53 15.25
N LEU A 228 -4.22 -11.15 14.84
CA LEU A 228 -3.65 -11.53 13.55
C LEU A 228 -3.19 -12.99 13.54
N PRO A 229 -3.44 -13.71 12.43
CA PRO A 229 -3.05 -15.11 12.32
C PRO A 229 -1.55 -15.22 12.05
N SER A 230 -0.89 -16.16 12.72
CA SER A 230 0.57 -16.32 12.66
C SER A 230 1.09 -16.86 11.32
N ASN A 231 0.22 -17.37 10.45
CA ASN A 231 0.59 -17.89 9.13
C ASN A 231 0.59 -16.82 8.03
N ILE A 232 0.26 -15.58 8.34
CA ILE A 232 0.31 -14.45 7.41
C ILE A 232 1.49 -13.55 7.79
N LYS A 233 2.32 -13.20 6.82
CA LYS A 233 3.38 -12.22 6.99
C LYS A 233 2.81 -10.82 6.89
N PHE A 234 2.88 -10.05 7.97
CA PHE A 234 2.55 -8.63 7.97
C PHE A 234 3.82 -7.82 7.80
N MET A 235 3.80 -6.84 6.90
CA MET A 235 4.89 -5.90 6.68
C MET A 235 4.33 -4.49 6.53
N THR A 236 5.10 -3.47 6.88
CA THR A 236 4.69 -2.10 6.55
C THR A 236 4.80 -1.86 5.04
N TYR A 237 4.14 -0.80 4.55
CA TYR A 237 4.30 -0.39 3.14
C TYR A 237 5.77 -0.10 2.83
N ASP A 238 6.49 0.59 3.72
CA ASP A 238 7.90 0.93 3.55
C ASP A 238 8.81 -0.31 3.51
N GLU A 239 8.56 -1.33 4.36
CA GLU A 239 9.39 -2.53 4.45
C GLU A 239 9.39 -3.38 3.17
N GLY A 240 8.28 -3.37 2.43
CA GLY A 240 8.17 -4.12 1.18
C GLY A 240 7.94 -3.25 -0.05
N ALA A 241 8.21 -1.95 0.05
CA ALA A 241 8.29 -1.04 -1.07
C ALA A 241 9.50 -1.37 -1.94
N ILE A 242 9.31 -1.33 -3.26
CA ILE A 242 10.38 -1.45 -4.24
C ILE A 242 10.45 -0.14 -5.02
N ASP A 243 11.59 0.55 -4.99
CA ASP A 243 11.86 1.62 -5.95
C ASP A 243 12.03 0.98 -7.34
N PRO A 244 11.12 1.21 -8.29
CA PRO A 244 11.17 0.54 -9.59
C PRO A 244 12.40 0.93 -10.41
N TYR A 245 12.95 2.14 -10.23
CA TYR A 245 14.12 2.59 -10.98
C TYR A 245 15.38 1.90 -10.47
N GLU A 246 15.58 1.90 -9.15
CA GLU A 246 16.72 1.19 -8.54
C GLU A 246 16.62 -0.31 -8.83
N PHE A 247 15.45 -0.90 -8.60
CA PHE A 247 15.26 -2.34 -8.79
C PHE A 247 15.47 -2.77 -10.24
N LEU A 248 15.15 -1.93 -11.23
CA LEU A 248 15.35 -2.23 -12.65
C LEU A 248 16.72 -1.76 -13.19
N ASN A 249 17.55 -1.10 -12.37
CA ASN A 249 18.78 -0.42 -12.80
C ASN A 249 18.52 0.62 -13.92
N LEU A 250 17.49 1.44 -13.75
CA LEU A 250 17.11 2.50 -14.69
C LEU A 250 17.48 3.87 -14.13
N GLU A 251 17.87 4.80 -15.01
CA GLU A 251 18.06 6.19 -14.63
C GLU A 251 16.71 6.86 -14.40
N LYS A 252 16.57 7.55 -13.27
CA LYS A 252 15.40 8.39 -12.99
C LYS A 252 15.56 9.70 -13.76
N GLU A 253 14.64 9.96 -14.68
CA GLU A 253 14.56 11.27 -15.34
C GLU A 253 14.45 12.36 -14.26
N LYS A 254 15.35 13.35 -14.34
CA LYS A 254 15.42 14.48 -13.40
C LYS A 254 14.41 15.56 -13.75
#